data_AF-A0A087T3W5-F1
#
_entry.id   AF-A0A087T3W5-F1
#
_cell.length_a   1.000
_cell.length_b   1.000
_cell.length_c   1.000
_cell.angle_alpha   90.00
_cell.angle_beta   90.00
_cell.angle_gamma   90.00
#
_symmetry.space_group_name_H-M   'P 1'
#
loop_
_entity.id
_entity.type
_entity.pdbx_description
1 polymer ?
#
loop_
_entity_poly.entity_id
_entity_poly.type
_entity_poly.pdbx_seq_one_letter_code
_entity_poly.pdbx_strand_id
1 'polypeptide(L)'
;MNMILLRIFELFIMLGLLSSSLASDDDFEDDEREVLCSDIVCDDYECPETDDCDYGLAPDVCGCCYTCAKGPGDSCGGMYDLAGRCTEGYYCQPHPKYPQLPGICVKVF
;
A
#
# COMPACT_ATOMS: atom_id res chain seq x y z
N MET A 1 54.52 8.19 -24.22
CA MET A 1 53.25 8.43 -23.50
C MET A 1 52.64 9.69 -24.10
N ASN A 2 51.56 9.56 -24.85
CA ASN A 2 51.10 10.58 -25.81
C ASN A 2 50.16 11.57 -25.12
N MET A 3 50.44 12.87 -25.19
CA MET A 3 49.70 13.92 -24.47
C MET A 3 48.22 14.00 -24.87
N ILE A 4 47.90 13.53 -26.09
CA ILE A 4 46.54 13.41 -26.64
C ILE A 4 45.75 12.32 -25.90
N LEU A 5 46.38 11.19 -25.55
CA LEU A 5 45.74 10.11 -24.80
C LEU A 5 45.34 10.54 -23.38
N LEU A 6 46.14 11.42 -22.75
CA LEU A 6 45.85 11.95 -21.41
C LEU A 6 44.60 12.85 -21.42
N ARG A 7 44.45 13.69 -22.46
CA ARG A 7 43.29 14.58 -22.61
C ARG A 7 42.01 13.82 -22.93
N ILE A 8 42.10 12.73 -23.70
CA ILE A 8 40.97 11.85 -23.99
C ILE A 8 40.50 11.16 -22.70
N PHE A 9 41.42 10.68 -21.86
CA PHE A 9 41.11 10.06 -20.58
C PHE A 9 40.40 11.03 -19.62
N GLU A 10 40.85 12.28 -19.54
CA GLU A 10 40.19 13.30 -18.72
C GLU A 10 38.78 13.65 -19.24
N LEU A 11 38.56 13.67 -20.56
CA LEU A 11 37.23 13.88 -21.13
C LEU A 11 36.26 12.75 -20.75
N PHE A 12 36.74 11.50 -20.72
CA PHE A 12 35.93 10.36 -20.28
C PHE A 12 35.60 10.41 -18.79
N ILE A 13 36.51 10.88 -17.94
CA ILE A 13 36.24 11.09 -16.50
C ILE A 13 35.15 12.15 -16.31
N MET A 14 35.24 13.27 -17.05
CA MET A 14 34.24 14.34 -16.95
C MET A 14 32.87 13.92 -17.50
N LEU A 15 32.83 13.11 -18.57
CA LEU A 15 31.58 12.54 -19.11
C LEU A 15 30.96 11.50 -18.16
N GLY A 16 31.77 10.72 -17.43
CA GLY A 16 31.32 9.72 -16.47
C GLY A 16 30.83 10.30 -15.13
N LEU A 17 31.23 11.52 -14.77
CA LEU A 17 30.77 12.20 -13.55
C LEU A 17 29.46 13.00 -13.76
N LEU A 18 29.10 13.32 -15.00
CA LEU A 18 27.83 13.99 -15.32
C LEU A 18 26.62 13.05 -15.25
N SER A 19 26.83 11.73 -15.37
CA SER A 19 25.74 10.75 -15.27
C SER A 19 25.33 10.42 -13.83
N SER A 20 26.08 10.86 -12.82
CA SER A 20 25.78 10.59 -11.41
C SER A 20 24.72 11.52 -10.80
N SER A 21 24.36 12.61 -11.49
CA SER A 21 23.49 13.67 -10.94
C SER A 21 22.04 13.66 -11.45
N LEU A 22 21.59 12.61 -12.14
CA LEU A 22 20.23 12.51 -12.68
C LEU A 22 19.45 11.26 -12.22
N ALA A 23 19.98 10.48 -11.27
CA ALA A 23 19.24 9.40 -10.63
C ALA A 23 18.71 9.90 -9.28
N SER A 24 17.72 10.80 -9.33
CA SER A 24 16.74 10.90 -8.26
C SER A 24 15.62 9.94 -8.62
N ASP A 25 15.83 8.66 -8.32
CA ASP A 25 14.76 7.67 -8.24
C ASP A 25 14.03 7.95 -6.91
N ASP A 26 13.19 8.98 -6.89
CA ASP A 26 12.06 9.00 -5.96
C ASP A 26 11.06 7.97 -6.53
N ASP A 27 11.33 6.68 -6.30
CA ASP A 27 10.35 5.61 -6.40
C ASP A 27 9.26 5.91 -5.37
N PHE A 28 8.31 6.76 -5.76
CA PHE A 28 7.06 6.95 -5.06
C PHE A 28 6.25 5.66 -5.25
N GLU A 29 6.61 4.62 -4.49
CA GLU A 29 5.63 3.63 -4.04
C GLU A 29 4.66 4.40 -3.14
N ASP A 30 3.76 5.15 -3.77
CA ASP A 30 2.61 5.77 -3.13
C ASP A 30 1.82 4.61 -2.51
N ASP A 31 1.96 4.40 -1.20
CA ASP A 31 1.01 3.56 -0.47
C ASP A 31 -0.33 4.26 -0.63
N GLU A 32 -1.16 3.80 -1.55
CA GLU A 32 -2.43 4.45 -1.90
C GLU A 32 -3.34 4.67 -0.67
N ARG A 33 -3.10 3.94 0.44
CA ARG A 33 -3.74 4.17 1.74
C ARG A 33 -3.25 5.42 2.46
N GLU A 34 -1.99 5.83 2.27
CA GLU A 34 -1.38 7.02 2.88
C GLU A 34 -2.09 8.29 2.38
N VAL A 35 -2.45 8.37 1.10
CA VAL A 35 -3.21 9.51 0.55
C VAL A 35 -4.66 9.55 1.07
N LEU A 36 -5.32 8.40 1.21
CA LEU A 36 -6.72 8.37 1.67
C LEU A 36 -6.84 8.80 3.14
N CYS A 37 -5.87 8.41 3.97
CA CYS A 37 -5.92 8.59 5.42
C CYS A 37 -5.00 9.73 5.92
N SER A 38 -4.32 10.48 5.05
CA SER A 38 -3.32 11.50 5.45
C SER A 38 -3.89 12.59 6.36
N ASP A 39 -5.15 12.95 6.15
CA ASP A 39 -5.81 14.04 6.87
C ASP A 39 -6.63 13.54 8.07
N ILE A 40 -6.57 12.24 8.39
CA ILE A 40 -7.33 11.64 9.49
C ILE A 40 -6.43 11.54 10.73
N VAL A 41 -6.81 12.27 11.78
CA VAL A 41 -6.26 12.13 13.14
C VAL A 41 -7.24 11.29 13.96
N CYS A 42 -6.83 10.08 14.36
CA CYS A 42 -7.75 9.13 15.00
C CYS A 42 -8.38 9.65 16.30
N ASP A 43 -7.68 10.49 17.07
CA ASP A 43 -8.20 11.07 18.32
C ASP A 43 -9.41 12.00 18.10
N ASP A 44 -9.53 12.58 16.89
CA ASP A 44 -10.62 13.48 16.53
C ASP A 44 -11.78 12.74 15.81
N TYR A 45 -11.62 11.45 15.53
CA TYR A 45 -12.58 10.65 14.76
C TYR A 45 -13.52 9.85 15.67
N GLU A 46 -14.83 10.08 15.55
CA GLU A 46 -15.84 9.37 16.33
C GLU A 46 -16.17 8.03 15.69
N CYS A 47 -15.79 6.94 16.37
CA CYS A 47 -15.99 5.58 15.88
C CYS A 47 -17.45 5.14 15.94
N PRO A 48 -17.93 4.37 14.94
CA PRO A 48 -19.26 3.77 14.98
C PRO A 48 -19.36 2.75 16.12
N GLU A 49 -20.54 2.67 16.74
CA GLU A 49 -20.86 1.60 17.69
C GLU A 49 -20.84 0.24 16.99
N THR A 50 -20.25 -0.76 17.64
CA THR A 50 -20.07 -2.12 17.10
C THR A 50 -20.63 -3.14 18.07
N ASP A 51 -21.95 -3.25 18.09
CA ASP A 51 -22.65 -4.27 18.86
C ASP A 51 -22.86 -5.54 18.01
N ASP A 52 -22.71 -6.70 18.65
CA ASP A 52 -23.01 -8.03 18.08
C ASP A 52 -22.30 -8.37 16.75
N CYS A 53 -20.97 -8.19 16.70
CA CYS A 53 -20.19 -8.66 15.55
C CYS A 53 -19.96 -10.19 15.58
N ASP A 54 -20.69 -10.93 14.75
CA ASP A 54 -20.63 -12.40 14.63
C ASP A 54 -19.21 -12.97 14.43
N TYR A 55 -18.34 -12.21 13.76
CA TYR A 55 -16.97 -12.59 13.43
C TYR A 55 -15.91 -11.73 14.13
N GLY A 56 -16.31 -11.07 15.22
CA GLY A 56 -15.43 -10.18 15.98
C GLY A 56 -15.14 -8.86 15.24
N LEU A 57 -14.09 -8.19 15.69
CA LEU A 57 -13.74 -6.85 15.24
C LEU A 57 -12.49 -6.87 14.36
N ALA A 58 -12.48 -5.98 13.37
CA ALA A 58 -11.33 -5.69 12.54
C ALA A 58 -11.17 -4.16 12.40
N PRO A 59 -9.93 -3.66 12.32
CA PRO A 59 -9.71 -2.23 12.10
C PRO A 59 -10.30 -1.80 10.75
N ASP A 60 -10.75 -0.56 10.68
CA ASP A 60 -11.19 0.09 9.46
C ASP A 60 -10.02 0.34 8.48
N VAL A 61 -10.32 1.00 7.36
CA VAL A 61 -9.34 1.32 6.31
C VAL A 61 -8.14 2.13 6.81
N CYS A 62 -8.36 3.05 7.75
CA CYS A 62 -7.33 3.95 8.26
C CYS A 62 -6.71 3.47 9.58
N GLY A 63 -7.23 2.38 10.16
CA GLY A 63 -6.78 1.83 11.43
C GLY A 63 -7.22 2.63 12.65
N CYS A 64 -8.15 3.59 12.52
CA CYS A 64 -8.58 4.42 13.65
C CYS A 64 -9.65 3.72 14.48
N CYS A 65 -10.63 3.10 13.83
CA CYS A 65 -11.72 2.42 14.51
C CYS A 65 -11.68 0.92 14.29
N TYR A 66 -12.33 0.20 15.19
CA TYR A 66 -12.69 -1.19 14.99
C TYR A 66 -14.13 -1.27 14.49
N THR A 67 -14.34 -2.10 13.47
CA THR A 67 -15.63 -2.38 12.82
C THR A 67 -15.85 -3.89 12.78
N CYS A 68 -17.09 -4.36 12.52
CA CYS A 68 -17.32 -5.80 12.41
C CYS A 68 -16.50 -6.42 11.26
N ALA A 69 -15.75 -7.46 11.59
CA ALA A 69 -14.96 -8.21 10.62
C ALA A 69 -15.85 -8.97 9.64
N LYS A 70 -15.33 -9.20 8.43
CA LYS A 70 -16.01 -9.96 7.37
C LYS A 70 -15.83 -11.46 7.58
N GLY A 71 -16.93 -12.20 7.51
CA GLY A 71 -16.97 -13.63 7.72
C GLY A 71 -16.60 -14.44 6.49
N PRO A 72 -16.64 -15.78 6.59
CA PRO A 72 -16.35 -16.69 5.47
C PRO A 72 -17.29 -16.45 4.28
N GLY A 73 -16.74 -16.19 3.09
CA GLY A 73 -17.53 -15.95 1.89
C GLY A 73 -18.04 -14.50 1.72
N ASP A 74 -17.85 -13.65 2.72
CA ASP A 74 -18.22 -12.24 2.62
C ASP A 74 -17.28 -11.46 1.69
N SER A 75 -17.80 -10.39 1.13
CA SER A 75 -17.06 -9.39 0.36
C SER A 75 -16.04 -8.66 1.25
N CYS A 76 -14.82 -8.48 0.76
CA CYS A 76 -13.72 -7.84 1.51
C CYS A 76 -12.75 -7.07 0.59
N GLY A 77 -11.86 -6.27 1.17
CA GLY A 77 -10.80 -5.57 0.44
C GLY A 77 -11.34 -4.56 -0.57
N GLY A 78 -10.92 -4.69 -1.83
CA GLY A 78 -11.25 -3.74 -2.89
C GLY A 78 -10.44 -2.45 -2.78
N MET A 79 -10.84 -1.42 -3.54
CA MET A 79 -10.15 -0.13 -3.57
C MET A 79 -10.07 0.44 -2.15
N TYR A 80 -8.83 0.67 -1.68
CA TYR A 80 -8.52 1.11 -0.32
C TYR A 80 -9.09 0.24 0.81
N ASP A 81 -9.36 -1.05 0.60
CA ASP A 81 -9.98 -1.93 1.61
C ASP A 81 -11.37 -1.48 2.11
N LEU A 82 -12.09 -0.64 1.34
CA LEU A 82 -13.40 -0.11 1.75
C LEU A 82 -14.50 -1.19 1.91
N ALA A 83 -14.33 -2.37 1.32
CA ALA A 83 -15.25 -3.48 1.56
C ALA A 83 -15.00 -4.19 2.90
N GLY A 84 -13.97 -3.78 3.66
CA GLY A 84 -13.67 -4.26 4.99
C GLY A 84 -12.68 -5.42 5.01
N ARG A 85 -12.35 -5.86 6.22
CA ARG A 85 -11.31 -6.84 6.49
C ARG A 85 -11.89 -8.14 7.01
N CYS A 86 -11.33 -9.26 6.56
CA CYS A 86 -11.73 -10.58 7.01
C CYS A 86 -11.42 -10.79 8.50
N THR A 87 -12.21 -11.65 9.14
CA THR A 87 -11.93 -12.17 10.48
C THR A 87 -10.59 -12.91 10.56
N GLU A 88 -10.06 -13.03 11.76
CA GLU A 88 -8.83 -13.77 12.02
C GLU A 88 -8.87 -15.19 11.42
N GLY A 89 -7.76 -15.61 10.80
CA GLY A 89 -7.64 -16.90 10.11
C GLY A 89 -8.26 -16.94 8.71
N TYR A 90 -8.72 -15.80 8.19
CA TYR A 90 -9.21 -15.64 6.82
C TYR A 90 -8.40 -14.60 6.05
N TYR A 91 -8.18 -14.86 4.77
CA TYR A 91 -7.51 -13.98 3.82
C TYR A 91 -8.55 -13.46 2.82
N CYS A 92 -8.41 -12.19 2.42
CA CYS A 92 -9.25 -11.62 1.37
C CYS A 92 -8.75 -12.03 -0.01
N GLN A 93 -9.36 -13.03 -0.62
CA GLN A 93 -9.03 -13.46 -1.98
C GLN A 93 -9.47 -12.39 -2.98
N PRO A 94 -8.56 -11.75 -3.73
CA PRO A 94 -8.90 -10.63 -4.60
C PRO A 94 -9.79 -11.08 -5.76
N HIS A 95 -10.58 -10.14 -6.29
CA HIS A 95 -11.40 -10.39 -7.47
C HIS A 95 -10.50 -10.80 -8.66
N PRO A 96 -10.79 -11.92 -9.35
CA PRO A 96 -9.84 -12.60 -10.23
C PRO A 96 -9.44 -11.81 -11.48
N LYS A 97 -10.23 -10.79 -11.86
CA LYS A 97 -9.99 -9.96 -13.04
C LYS A 97 -9.64 -8.52 -12.73
N TYR A 98 -10.01 -8.03 -11.54
CA TYR A 98 -10.01 -6.59 -11.22
C TYR A 98 -9.68 -6.42 -9.74
N PRO A 99 -8.40 -6.34 -9.35
CA PRO A 99 -7.99 -6.30 -7.94
C PRO A 99 -8.58 -5.15 -7.11
N GLN A 100 -8.97 -4.04 -7.77
CA GLN A 100 -9.63 -2.90 -7.13
C GLN A 100 -11.10 -3.19 -6.74
N LEU A 101 -11.70 -4.26 -7.27
CA LEU A 101 -13.02 -4.69 -6.86
C LEU A 101 -12.94 -5.57 -5.61
N PRO A 102 -14.01 -5.60 -4.79
CA PRO A 102 -14.03 -6.44 -3.61
C PRO A 102 -13.77 -7.92 -3.93
N GLY A 103 -12.93 -8.52 -3.09
CA GLY A 103 -12.63 -9.94 -3.04
C GLY A 103 -13.59 -10.71 -2.13
N ILE A 104 -13.18 -11.92 -1.76
CA ILE A 104 -13.97 -12.83 -0.89
C ILE A 104 -13.10 -13.38 0.23
N CYS A 105 -13.61 -13.41 1.46
CA CYS A 105 -12.91 -14.01 2.59
C CYS A 105 -12.83 -15.54 2.50
N VAL A 106 -11.61 -16.06 2.42
CA VAL A 106 -11.31 -17.50 2.34
C VAL A 106 -10.39 -17.92 3.48
N LYS A 107 -10.52 -19.18 3.93
CA LYS A 107 -9.74 -19.68 5.08
C LYS A 107 -8.25 -19.77 4.73
N VAL A 108 -7.39 -19.31 5.64
CA VAL A 108 -5.94 -19.51 5.55
C VAL A 108 -5.63 -20.97 5.95
N PHE A 109 -4.84 -21.67 5.13
CA PHE A 109 -4.49 -23.09 5.33
C PHE A 109 -3.34 -23.28 6.32
#